data_AF-A0A832ZX75-F1
#
_entry.id   AF-A0A832ZX75-F1
#
_cell.length_a   1.000
_cell.length_b   1.000
_cell.length_c   1.000
_cell.angle_alpha   90.00
_cell.angle_beta   90.00
_cell.angle_gamma   90.00
#
_symmetry.space_group_name_H-M   'P 1'
#
loop_
_entity.id
_entity.type
_entity.pdbx_description
1 polymer ?
#
loop_
_entity_poly.entity_id
_entity_poly.type
_entity_poly.pdbx_seq_one_letter_code
_entity_poly.pdbx_strand_id
1 'polypeptide(L)'
;MDDAILSLALLIILARFSEEVASRLRQPLLVGHILAGVILGPAVLGVVKPSPELRLFIDIGIYLMFFLAGFEEIDIPGLLTVIRRRIFYASLLAYVIPLAVMFIILAQMGFSYVR
;
A
#
# COMPACT_ATOMS: atom_id res chain seq x y z
N MET A 1 -9.10 -23.44 -5.63
CA MET A 1 -7.96 -22.86 -6.39
C MET A 1 -8.47 -22.12 -7.64
N ASP A 2 -9.38 -22.72 -8.41
CA ASP A 2 -9.95 -22.10 -9.62
C ASP A 2 -10.61 -20.74 -9.37
N ASP A 3 -11.40 -20.61 -8.29
CA ASP A 3 -12.06 -19.35 -7.91
C ASP A 3 -11.07 -18.22 -7.57
N ALA A 4 -9.90 -18.56 -7.04
CA ALA A 4 -8.87 -17.59 -6.68
C ALA A 4 -8.16 -17.05 -7.94
N ILE A 5 -7.90 -17.91 -8.92
CA ILE A 5 -7.32 -17.51 -10.21
C ILE A 5 -8.31 -16.62 -10.96
N LEU A 6 -9.60 -16.96 -10.94
CA LEU A 6 -10.64 -16.13 -11.56
C LEU A 6 -10.76 -14.77 -10.85
N SER A 7 -10.70 -14.76 -9.52
CA SER A 7 -10.68 -13.52 -8.73
C SER A 7 -9.48 -12.64 -9.06
N LEU A 8 -8.28 -13.23 -9.16
CA LEU A 8 -7.06 -12.52 -9.57
C LEU A 8 -7.17 -11.95 -10.99
N ALA A 9 -7.69 -12.75 -11.94
CA ALA A 9 -7.89 -12.30 -13.31
C ALA A 9 -8.83 -11.08 -13.37
N LEU A 10 -9.96 -11.15 -12.66
CA LEU A 10 -10.90 -10.03 -12.58
C LEU A 10 -10.26 -8.79 -11.93
N LEU A 11 -9.55 -8.97 -10.82
CA LEU A 11 -8.84 -7.88 -10.14
C LEU A 11 -7.84 -7.21 -11.07
N ILE A 12 -7.02 -7.98 -11.79
CA ILE A 12 -6.00 -7.44 -12.71
C ILE A 12 -6.67 -6.71 -13.88
N ILE A 13 -7.69 -7.30 -14.51
CA ILE A 13 -8.38 -6.71 -15.66
C ILE A 13 -9.03 -5.38 -15.26
N LEU A 14 -9.81 -5.37 -14.16
CA LEU A 14 -10.49 -4.16 -13.73
C LEU A 14 -9.50 -3.12 -13.20
N ALA A 15 -8.43 -3.54 -12.53
CA ALA A 15 -7.39 -2.62 -12.08
C ALA A 15 -6.73 -1.90 -13.26
N ARG A 16 -6.38 -2.62 -14.34
CA ARG A 16 -5.82 -2.00 -15.56
C ARG A 16 -6.79 -1.04 -16.23
N PHE A 17 -8.06 -1.39 -16.31
CA PHE A 17 -9.07 -0.49 -16.84
C PHE A 17 -9.22 0.77 -15.95
N SER A 18 -9.28 0.58 -14.63
CA SER A 18 -9.45 1.68 -13.67
C SER A 18 -8.20 2.57 -13.57
N GLU A 19 -7.02 2.00 -13.78
CA GLU A 19 -5.73 2.70 -13.88
C GLU A 19 -5.73 3.68 -15.07
N GLU A 20 -6.18 3.23 -16.24
CA GLU A 20 -6.31 4.09 -17.43
C GLU A 20 -7.30 5.24 -17.19
N VAL A 21 -8.43 4.95 -16.56
CA VAL A 21 -9.41 5.98 -16.18
C VAL A 21 -8.81 6.98 -15.19
N ALA A 22 -8.12 6.50 -14.16
CA ALA A 22 -7.46 7.35 -13.16
C ALA A 22 -6.38 8.25 -13.80
N SER A 23 -5.58 7.69 -14.73
CA SER A 23 -4.57 8.42 -15.50
C SER A 23 -5.19 9.57 -16.30
N ARG A 24 -6.31 9.32 -17.00
CA ARG A 24 -7.05 10.37 -17.74
C ARG A 24 -7.58 11.47 -16.84
N LEU A 25 -7.96 11.13 -15.61
CA LEU A 25 -8.39 12.08 -14.58
C LEU A 25 -7.21 12.74 -13.85
N ARG A 26 -5.97 12.51 -14.28
CA ARG A 26 -4.73 13.01 -13.65
C ARG A 26 -4.58 12.59 -12.19
N GLN A 27 -5.14 11.45 -11.83
CA GLN A 27 -4.99 10.84 -10.50
C GLN A 27 -3.78 9.89 -10.50
N PRO A 28 -3.15 9.65 -9.34
CA PRO A 28 -2.14 8.61 -9.21
C PRO A 28 -2.70 7.24 -9.62
N LEU A 29 -1.92 6.45 -10.35
CA LEU A 29 -2.30 5.13 -10.87
C LEU A 29 -2.80 4.19 -9.75
N LEU A 30 -2.20 4.29 -8.56
CA LEU A 30 -2.60 3.53 -7.38
C LEU A 30 -4.07 3.71 -7.00
N VAL A 31 -4.64 4.90 -7.22
CA VAL A 31 -6.06 5.18 -6.93
C VAL A 31 -6.96 4.27 -7.77
N GLY A 32 -6.65 4.07 -9.05
CA GLY A 32 -7.39 3.17 -9.92
C GLY A 32 -7.38 1.72 -9.45
N HIS A 33 -6.23 1.23 -9.00
CA HIS A 33 -6.08 -0.13 -8.46
C HIS A 33 -6.91 -0.33 -7.18
N ILE A 34 -6.84 0.61 -6.25
CA ILE A 34 -7.62 0.56 -5.00
C ILE A 34 -9.11 0.59 -5.30
N LEU A 35 -9.56 1.47 -6.20
CA LEU A 35 -10.97 1.56 -6.59
C LEU A 35 -11.46 0.25 -7.23
N ALA A 36 -10.69 -0.36 -8.12
CA ALA A 36 -11.04 -1.66 -8.71
C ALA A 36 -11.24 -2.74 -7.61
N GLY A 37 -10.34 -2.77 -6.62
CA GLY A 37 -10.45 -3.68 -5.47
C GLY A 37 -11.69 -3.41 -4.61
N VAL A 38 -12.02 -2.15 -4.33
CA VAL A 38 -13.22 -1.76 -3.57
C VAL A 38 -14.50 -2.13 -4.33
N ILE A 39 -14.55 -1.88 -5.65
CA ILE A 39 -15.70 -2.18 -6.50
C ILE A 39 -15.94 -3.69 -6.57
N LEU A 40 -14.90 -4.50 -6.84
CA LEU A 40 -15.04 -5.96 -6.92
C LEU A 40 -15.22 -6.62 -5.56
N GLY A 41 -14.72 -5.99 -4.51
CA GLY A 41 -14.76 -6.50 -3.15
C GLY A 41 -16.15 -6.50 -2.52
N PRO A 42 -16.28 -7.03 -1.29
CA PRO A 42 -17.55 -7.18 -0.58
C PRO A 42 -18.22 -5.86 -0.21
N ALA A 43 -17.49 -4.73 -0.25
CA ALA A 43 -18.04 -3.42 0.05
C ALA A 43 -19.04 -2.91 -1.01
N VAL A 44 -18.92 -3.39 -2.27
CA VAL A 44 -19.76 -2.90 -3.38
C VAL A 44 -20.42 -4.07 -4.13
N LEU A 45 -19.69 -4.81 -4.97
CA LEU A 45 -20.28 -5.88 -5.80
C LEU A 45 -20.23 -7.27 -5.13
N GLY A 46 -19.24 -7.52 -4.26
CA GLY A 46 -19.06 -8.81 -3.58
C GLY A 46 -18.72 -9.99 -4.49
N VAL A 47 -18.22 -9.71 -5.70
CA VAL A 47 -17.79 -10.72 -6.68
C VAL A 47 -16.50 -11.39 -6.23
N VAL A 48 -15.56 -10.60 -5.70
CA VAL A 48 -14.30 -11.10 -5.14
C VAL A 48 -14.41 -11.15 -3.63
N LYS A 49 -14.19 -12.34 -3.07
CA LYS A 49 -14.20 -12.56 -1.61
C LYS A 49 -12.81 -12.91 -1.11
N PRO A 50 -12.44 -12.51 0.11
CA PRO A 50 -11.19 -12.94 0.72
C PRO A 50 -11.15 -14.46 0.84
N SER A 51 -10.09 -15.08 0.30
CA SER A 51 -9.81 -16.50 0.46
C SER A 51 -8.34 -16.71 0.84
N PRO A 52 -7.98 -17.83 1.50
CA PRO A 52 -6.59 -18.12 1.86
C PRO A 52 -5.65 -18.14 0.64
N GLU A 53 -6.13 -18.69 -0.48
CA GLU A 53 -5.37 -18.78 -1.73
C GLU A 53 -5.14 -17.39 -2.33
N LEU A 54 -6.19 -16.56 -2.41
CA LEU A 54 -6.06 -15.19 -2.90
C LEU A 54 -5.10 -14.37 -2.04
N ARG A 55 -5.15 -14.56 -0.72
CA ARG A 55 -4.25 -13.89 0.23
C ARG A 55 -2.80 -14.30 0.03
N LEU A 56 -2.51 -15.58 -0.24
CA LEU A 56 -1.16 -16.04 -0.56
C LEU A 56 -0.57 -15.29 -1.77
N PHE A 57 -1.35 -15.13 -2.85
CA PHE A 57 -0.90 -14.38 -4.03
C PHE A 57 -0.69 -12.89 -3.73
N ILE A 58 -1.57 -12.28 -2.92
CA ILE A 58 -1.42 -10.88 -2.49
C ILE A 58 -0.14 -10.70 -1.67
N ASP A 59 0.12 -11.57 -0.70
CA ASP A 59 1.30 -11.49 0.15
C ASP A 59 2.58 -11.64 -0.69
N ILE A 60 2.61 -12.60 -1.63
CA ILE A 60 3.73 -12.75 -2.58
C ILE A 60 3.91 -11.47 -3.41
N GLY A 61 2.83 -10.89 -3.93
CA GLY A 61 2.88 -9.64 -4.69
C GLY A 61 3.43 -8.48 -3.87
N ILE A 62 2.99 -8.32 -2.63
CA ILE A 62 3.48 -7.29 -1.70
C ILE A 62 4.98 -7.47 -1.41
N TYR A 63 5.42 -8.69 -1.11
CA TYR A 63 6.83 -8.97 -0.86
C TYR A 63 7.69 -8.69 -2.10
N LEU A 64 7.23 -9.10 -3.28
CA LEU A 64 7.94 -8.82 -4.53
C LEU A 64 8.00 -7.32 -4.82
N MET A 65 6.92 -6.58 -4.60
CA MET A 65 6.88 -5.13 -4.76
C MET A 65 7.84 -4.42 -3.81
N PHE A 66 7.86 -4.78 -2.52
CA PHE A 66 8.81 -4.19 -1.56
C PHE A 66 10.25 -4.59 -1.85
N PHE A 67 10.49 -5.81 -2.33
CA PHE A 67 11.81 -6.24 -2.79
C PHE A 67 12.28 -5.40 -3.98
N LEU A 68 11.43 -5.22 -4.98
CA LEU A 68 11.77 -4.44 -6.18
C LEU A 68 11.96 -2.96 -5.84
N ALA A 69 11.07 -2.36 -5.04
CA ALA A 69 11.21 -0.98 -4.58
C ALA A 69 12.52 -0.79 -3.79
N GLY A 70 12.87 -1.76 -2.92
CA GLY A 70 14.15 -1.74 -2.23
C GLY A 70 15.35 -1.85 -3.16
N PHE A 71 15.26 -2.71 -4.19
CA PHE A 71 16.32 -2.93 -5.16
C PHE A 71 16.52 -1.75 -6.13
N GLU A 72 15.43 -1.10 -6.55
CA GLU A 72 15.45 0.01 -7.50
C GLU A 72 15.62 1.38 -6.85
N GLU A 73 15.02 1.63 -5.69
CA GLU A 73 15.05 2.96 -5.05
C GLU A 73 16.17 3.14 -4.03
N ILE A 74 16.68 2.08 -3.39
CA ILE A 74 17.68 2.22 -2.32
C ILE A 74 19.10 2.23 -2.89
N ASP A 75 19.64 3.43 -3.06
CA ASP A 75 21.07 3.66 -3.36
C ASP A 75 21.91 3.66 -2.07
N ILE A 76 22.48 2.50 -1.72
CA ILE A 76 23.32 2.35 -0.51
C ILE A 76 24.59 3.22 -0.58
N PRO A 77 25.39 3.20 -1.65
CA PRO A 77 26.53 4.11 -1.78
C PRO A 77 26.14 5.59 -1.66
N GLY A 78 25.10 6.02 -2.37
CA GLY A 78 24.61 7.40 -2.31
C GLY A 78 24.20 7.80 -0.90
N LEU A 79 23.46 6.93 -0.20
CA LEU A 79 23.06 7.12 1.19
C LEU A 79 24.27 7.39 2.09
N LEU A 80 25.32 6.56 2.01
CA LEU A 80 26.51 6.70 2.86
C LEU A 80 27.23 8.05 2.65
N THR A 81 27.16 8.63 1.45
CA THR A 81 27.78 9.95 1.19
C THR A 81 27.00 11.12 1.80
N VAL A 82 25.69 10.96 2.01
CA VAL A 82 24.81 12.02 2.53
C VAL A 82 24.48 11.86 4.01
N ILE A 83 24.91 10.78 4.67
CA ILE A 83 24.75 10.60 6.13
C ILE A 83 25.59 11.68 6.87
N ARG A 84 24.96 12.84 7.06
CA ARG A 84 25.42 13.91 7.94
C ARG A 84 24.48 13.99 9.13
N ARG A 85 25.04 14.36 10.28
CA ARG A 85 24.31 14.52 11.55
C ARG A 85 22.99 15.30 11.39
N ARG A 86 23.00 16.38 10.58
CA ARG A 86 21.81 17.19 10.29
C ARG A 86 20.71 16.43 9.54
N ILE A 87 21.06 15.71 8.47
CA ILE A 87 20.09 14.98 7.62
C ILE A 87 19.49 13.82 8.43
N PHE A 88 20.33 13.12 9.21
CA PHE A 88 19.87 12.05 10.09
C PHE A 88 18.80 12.53 11.09
N TYR A 89 19.05 13.63 11.82
CA TYR A 89 18.05 14.18 12.74
C TYR A 89 16.82 14.72 12.01
N ALA A 90 16.97 15.31 10.83
CA ALA A 90 15.83 15.79 10.04
C ALA A 90 14.91 14.63 9.61
N SER A 91 15.47 13.53 9.10
CA SER A 91 14.71 12.32 8.74
C SER A 91 14.08 11.66 9.97
N LEU A 92 14.81 11.59 11.09
CA LEU A 92 14.26 11.04 12.33
C LEU A 92 13.08 11.86 12.84
N LEU A 93 13.19 13.20 12.87
CA LEU A 93 12.10 14.08 13.25
C LEU A 93 10.93 14.00 12.27
N ALA A 94 11.20 13.91 10.96
CA ALA A 94 10.17 13.75 9.94
C ALA A 94 9.36 12.46 10.10
N TYR A 95 9.95 11.41 10.68
CA TYR A 95 9.25 10.17 11.02
C TYR A 95 8.56 10.22 12.40
N VAL A 96 9.29 10.68 13.42
CA VAL A 96 8.82 10.67 14.83
C VAL A 96 7.70 11.68 15.07
N ILE A 97 7.72 12.85 14.44
CA ILE A 97 6.70 13.89 14.65
C ILE A 97 5.32 13.41 14.19
N PRO A 98 5.11 12.95 12.93
CA PRO A 98 3.81 12.42 12.50
C PRO A 98 3.34 11.27 13.37
N LEU A 99 4.25 10.38 13.78
CA LEU A 99 3.93 9.25 14.65
C LEU A 99 3.43 9.72 16.04
N ALA A 100 4.14 10.66 16.66
CA ALA A 100 3.77 11.23 17.96
C ALA A 100 2.44 12.00 17.88
N VAL A 101 2.23 12.79 16.83
CA VAL A 101 0.98 13.50 16.59
C VAL A 101 -0.18 12.51 16.44
N MET A 102 0.00 11.46 15.63
CA MET A 102 -1.01 10.42 15.47
C MET A 102 -1.34 9.73 16.79
N PHE A 103 -0.32 9.39 17.59
CA PHE A 103 -0.51 8.78 18.92
C PHE A 103 -1.28 9.69 19.88
N ILE A 104 -0.97 11.00 19.92
CA ILE A 104 -1.69 11.97 20.75
C ILE A 104 -3.16 12.05 20.33
N ILE A 105 -3.43 12.18 19.02
CA ILE A 105 -4.81 12.27 18.51
C ILE A 105 -5.62 11.02 18.90
N LEU A 106 -5.06 9.83 18.67
CA LEU A 106 -5.69 8.57 19.04
C LEU A 106 -5.96 8.47 20.55
N ALA A 107 -5.03 8.92 21.39
CA ALA A 107 -5.21 8.96 22.84
C ALA A 107 -6.34 9.92 23.28
N GLN A 108 -6.49 11.06 22.60
CA GLN A 108 -7.59 12.01 22.87
C GLN A 108 -8.96 11.48 22.41
N MET A 109 -9.01 10.63 21.39
CA MET A 109 -10.25 10.02 20.88
C MET A 109 -10.78 8.88 21.77
N GLY A 110 -10.16 8.62 22.93
CA GLY A 110 -10.64 7.64 23.89
C GLY A 110 -10.40 6.18 23.48
N PHE A 111 -9.56 5.94 22.47
CA PHE A 111 -9.07 4.59 22.18
C PHE A 111 -8.11 4.19 23.30
N SER A 112 -8.64 3.45 24.28
CA SER A 112 -7.86 2.85 25.36
C SER A 112 -6.90 1.83 24.74
N TYR A 113 -5.65 2.22 24.56
CA TYR A 113 -4.55 1.32 24.25
C TYR A 113 -4.50 0.26 25.35
N VAL A 114 -4.62 -1.01 24.97
CA VAL A 114 -4.68 -2.19 25.87
C VAL A 114 -6.08 -2.48 26.42
N ARG A 115 -6.81 -3.35 25.71
CA ARG A 115 -7.47 -4.53 26.28
C ARG A 115 -7.39 -5.68 25.28
#